data_AF-A0A0L0FCQ7-F1
#
_entry.id   AF-A0A0L0FCQ7-F1
#
_cell.length_a   1.000
_cell.length_b   1.000
_cell.length_c   1.000
_cell.angle_alpha   90.00
_cell.angle_beta   90.00
_cell.angle_gamma   90.00
#
_symmetry.space_group_name_H-M   'P 1'
#
loop_
_entity.id
_entity.type
_entity.pdbx_description
1 polymer ?
#
loop_
_entity_poly.entity_id
_entity_poly.type
_entity_poly.pdbx_seq_one_letter_code
_entity_poly.pdbx_strand_id
1 'polypeptide(L)' 'EAIKALEDLKVLSITQGRDGRPVAVMDESFCASLKVALTGSGIPKPISDEQANGIDLTKKGITIEKLNKYATER' A
#
# COMPACT_ATOMS: atom_id res chain seq x y z
N GLU A 1 8.65 10.65 -13.34
CA GLU A 1 8.68 10.46 -11.88
C GLU A 1 7.54 9.56 -11.40
N ALA A 2 6.28 9.89 -11.66
CA ALA A 2 5.13 9.07 -11.22
C ALA A 2 5.15 7.61 -11.74
N ILE A 3 5.47 7.39 -13.03
CA ILE A 3 5.56 6.03 -13.60
C ILE A 3 6.59 5.18 -12.86
N LYS A 4 7.79 5.73 -12.66
CA LYS A 4 8.86 5.05 -11.93
C LYS A 4 8.45 4.72 -10.49
N ALA A 5 7.77 5.64 -9.80
CA ALA A 5 7.26 5.37 -8.46
C ALA A 5 6.24 4.22 -8.44
N LEU A 6 5.38 4.11 -9.46
CA LEU A 6 4.41 3.03 -9.59
C LEU A 6 5.09 1.68 -9.93
N GLU A 7 6.16 1.69 -10.71
CA GLU A 7 6.99 0.51 -10.98
C GLU A 7 7.76 0.06 -9.72
N ASP A 8 8.38 1.00 -8.99
CA ASP A 8 9.11 0.74 -7.74
C ASP A 8 8.19 0.13 -6.66
N LEU A 9 6.93 0.57 -6.61
CA LEU A 9 5.88 0.02 -5.74
C LEU A 9 5.27 -1.29 -6.26
N LYS A 10 5.69 -1.78 -7.43
CA LYS A 10 5.20 -3.01 -8.08
C LYS A 10 3.69 -3.00 -8.37
N VAL A 11 3.09 -1.83 -8.54
CA VAL A 11 1.66 -1.68 -8.90
C VAL A 11 1.47 -1.48 -10.41
N LEU A 12 2.53 -1.14 -11.13
CA LEU A 12 2.56 -0.98 -12.58
C LEU A 12 3.74 -1.78 -13.16
N SER A 13 3.54 -2.40 -14.32
CA SER A 13 4.60 -3.00 -15.12
C SER A 13 4.48 -2.55 -16.57
N ILE A 14 5.61 -2.29 -17.23
CA ILE A 14 5.63 -2.00 -18.67
C ILE A 14 6.04 -3.28 -19.40
N THR A 15 5.15 -3.77 -20.26
CA THR A 15 5.35 -4.98 -21.07
C THR A 15 5.32 -4.63 -22.56
N GLN A 16 5.76 -5.54 -23.42
CA GLN A 16 5.67 -5.36 -24.87
C GLN A 16 4.35 -5.93 -25.40
N GLY A 17 3.55 -5.09 -26.04
CA GLY A 17 2.32 -5.47 -26.73
C GLY A 17 2.58 -6.25 -28.03
N ARG A 18 1.52 -6.83 -28.59
CA ARG A 18 1.59 -7.62 -29.84
C ARG A 18 2.05 -6.81 -31.06
N ASP A 19 1.86 -5.50 -31.03
CA ASP A 19 2.31 -4.55 -32.06
C ASP A 19 3.73 -4.01 -31.78
N GLY A 20 4.42 -4.56 -30.79
CA GLY A 20 5.76 -4.17 -30.39
C GLY A 20 5.82 -2.90 -29.54
N ARG A 21 4.68 -2.26 -29.25
CA ARG A 21 4.61 -1.03 -28.45
C ARG A 21 4.62 -1.34 -26.95
N PRO A 22 5.17 -0.44 -26.11
CA PRO A 22 5.09 -0.59 -24.67
C PRO A 22 3.64 -0.45 -24.21
N VAL A 23 3.21 -1.38 -23.36
CA VAL A 23 1.88 -1.42 -22.74
C VAL A 23 2.06 -1.41 -21.23
N ALA A 24 1.41 -0.45 -20.58
CA ALA A 24 1.41 -0.32 -19.13
C ALA A 24 0.30 -1.23 -18.56
N VAL A 25 0.68 -2.17 -17.70
CA VAL A 25 -0.21 -3.16 -17.09
C VAL A 25 -0.20 -2.94 -15.58
N MET A 26 -1.37 -2.67 -15.02
CA MET A 26 -1.56 -2.52 -13.58
C MET A 26 -1.66 -3.89 -12.91
N ASP A 27 -1.21 -3.99 -11.66
CA ASP A 27 -1.43 -5.19 -10.84
C ASP A 27 -2.94 -5.48 -10.68
N GLU A 28 -3.31 -6.74 -10.86
CA GLU A 28 -4.71 -7.16 -10.85
C GLU A 28 -5.34 -7.04 -9.46
N SER A 29 -4.58 -7.36 -8.41
CA SER A 29 -5.04 -7.26 -7.01
C SER A 29 -5.23 -5.80 -6.59
N PHE A 30 -4.34 -4.92 -7.04
CA PHE A 30 -4.47 -3.48 -6.88
C PHE A 30 -5.75 -2.95 -7.55
N CYS A 31 -5.99 -3.32 -8.82
CA CYS A 31 -7.20 -2.92 -9.54
C CYS A 31 -8.48 -3.43 -8.87
N ALA A 32 -8.48 -4.69 -8.43
CA ALA A 32 -9.62 -5.28 -7.72
C ALA A 32 -9.90 -4.56 -6.40
N SER A 33 -8.86 -4.27 -5.62
CA SER A 33 -8.98 -3.56 -4.33
C SER A 33 -9.48 -2.12 -4.53
N LEU A 34 -8.95 -1.42 -5.53
CA LEU A 34 -9.38 -0.06 -5.87
C LEU A 34 -10.83 -0.04 -6.35
N LYS A 35 -11.24 -1.01 -7.16
CA LYS A 35 -12.63 -1.14 -7.60
C LYS A 35 -13.56 -1.29 -6.41
N VAL A 36 -13.26 -2.17 -5.46
CA VAL A 36 -14.04 -2.34 -4.22
C VAL A 36 -14.10 -1.04 -3.41
N ALA A 37 -12.99 -0.34 -3.26
CA ALA A 37 -12.94 0.92 -2.52
C ALA A 37 -13.81 2.02 -3.16
N LEU A 38 -13.83 2.10 -4.50
CA LEU A 38 -14.61 3.10 -5.23
C LEU A 38 -16.11 2.76 -5.31
N THR A 39 -16.46 1.48 -5.41
CA THR A 39 -17.86 1.05 -5.55
C THR A 39 -18.55 0.74 -4.22
N GLY A 40 -17.77 0.57 -3.13
CA GLY A 40 -18.27 0.07 -1.85
C GLY A 40 -18.86 -1.34 -1.92
N SER A 41 -18.66 -2.06 -3.03
CA SER A 41 -19.39 -3.29 -3.38
C SER A 41 -18.59 -4.57 -3.10
N GLY A 42 -17.63 -4.52 -2.18
CA GLY A 42 -16.91 -5.68 -1.68
C GLY A 42 -16.89 -5.61 -0.16
N ILE A 43 -16.86 -6.77 0.49
CA ILE A 43 -16.44 -6.83 1.89
C ILE A 43 -14.93 -6.64 1.82
N PRO A 44 -14.36 -5.45 2.10
CA PRO A 44 -12.92 -5.38 2.33
C PRO A 44 -12.67 -6.43 3.40
N LYS A 45 -11.78 -7.40 3.14
CA LYS A 45 -11.38 -8.33 4.20
C LYS A 45 -10.95 -7.42 5.35
N PRO A 46 -11.71 -7.33 6.44
CA PRO A 46 -11.43 -6.32 7.43
C PRO A 46 -10.00 -6.58 7.87
N ILE A 47 -9.16 -5.54 7.82
CA ILE A 47 -8.01 -5.53 8.70
C ILE A 47 -8.58 -5.88 10.08
N SER A 48 -8.04 -6.92 10.73
CA SER A 48 -8.58 -7.33 12.03
C SER A 48 -8.58 -6.11 12.96
N ASP A 49 -9.42 -6.09 13.99
CA ASP A 49 -9.41 -4.98 14.96
C ASP A 49 -8.00 -4.70 15.51
N GLU A 50 -7.13 -5.71 15.54
CA GLU A 50 -5.72 -5.58 15.92
C GLU A 50 -4.86 -4.85 14.87
N GLN A 51 -5.16 -5.04 13.58
CA GLN A 51 -4.54 -4.31 12.47
C GLN A 51 -5.11 -2.90 12.30
N ALA A 52 -6.41 -2.72 12.56
CA ALA A 52 -7.12 -1.44 12.44
C ALA A 52 -6.86 -0.49 13.61
N ASN A 53 -6.79 -1.01 14.84
CA ASN A 53 -6.52 -0.20 16.03
C ASN A 53 -5.02 0.02 16.29
N GLY A 54 -4.16 -0.59 15.47
CA GLY A 54 -2.72 -0.58 15.68
C GLY A 54 -2.30 -1.34 16.95
N ILE A 55 -1.00 -1.58 17.09
CA ILE A 55 -0.46 -2.09 18.35
C ILE A 55 -0.53 -0.96 19.36
N ASP A 56 -1.17 -1.19 20.51
CA ASP A 56 -1.08 -0.27 21.64
C ASP A 56 0.37 -0.26 22.16
N LEU A 57 1.14 0.71 21.65
CA LEU A 57 2.55 0.91 21.97
C LEU A 57 2.74 1.33 23.43
N THR A 58 1.71 1.92 24.07
CA THR A 58 1.78 2.33 25.47
C THR A 58 1.83 1.13 26.41
N LYS A 59 1.07 0.06 26.12
CA LYS A 59 1.16 -1.24 26.82
C LYS A 59 2.53 -1.90 26.67
N LYS A 60 3.30 -1.52 25.66
CA LYS A 60 4.69 -1.96 25.43
C LYS A 60 5.74 -0.98 25.97
N GLY A 61 5.32 0.05 26.72
CA GLY A 61 6.21 1.06 27.30
C GLY A 61 6.88 1.98 26.26
N ILE A 62 6.36 2.00 25.03
CA ILE A 62 6.82 2.86 23.94
C ILE A 62 5.96 4.14 23.99
N THR A 63 6.60 5.26 24.33
CA THR A 63 5.97 6.58 24.39
C THR A 63 6.22 7.36 23.10
N ILE A 64 5.40 8.39 22.85
CA ILE A 64 5.60 9.31 21.72
C ILE A 64 7.00 9.95 21.79
N GLU A 65 7.48 10.30 22.98
CA GLU A 65 8.84 10.85 23.18
C GLU A 65 9.94 9.86 22.77
N LYS A 66 9.79 8.56 23.09
CA LYS A 66 10.74 7.53 22.65
C LYS A 66 10.74 7.37 21.13
N LEU A 67 9.56 7.44 20.49
CA LEU A 67 9.44 7.38 19.03
C LEU A 67 10.08 8.60 18.36
N ASN A 68 9.84 9.80 18.88
CA ASN A 68 10.44 11.03 18.36
C ASN A 68 11.95 11.04 18.52
N LYS A 69 12.47 10.58 19.67
CA LYS A 69 13.90 10.42 19.90
C LYS A 69 14.51 9.45 18.88
N TYR A 70 13.92 8.27 18.71
CA TYR A 70 14.38 7.27 17.74
C TYR A 70 14.37 7.79 16.30
N ALA A 71 13.34 8.53 15.89
CA ALA A 71 13.22 9.10 14.55
C ALA A 71 14.22 10.24 14.29
N THR A 72 14.65 10.94 15.34
CA THR A 72 15.65 12.02 15.25
C THR A 72 17.09 11.49 15.24
N GLU A 73 17.31 10.32 15.85
CA GLU A 73 18.63 9.66 15.91
C GLU A 73 18.92 8.77 14.68
N ARG A 74 17.94 8.55 13.81
CA ARG A 74 18.07 7.87 12.51
C ARG A 74 18.23 8.87 11.37
#